data_AF-A0A444J9D7-F1
#
_entry.id   AF-A0A444J9D7-F1
#
_cell.length_a   1.000
_cell.length_b   1.000
_cell.length_c   1.000
_cell.angle_alpha   90.00
_cell.angle_beta   90.00
_cell.angle_gamma   90.00
#
_symmetry.space_group_name_H-M   'P 1'
#
loop_
_entity.id
_entity.type
_entity.pdbx_description
1 polymer ?
#
loop_
_entity_poly.entity_id
_entity_poly.type
_entity_poly.pdbx_seq_one_letter_code
_entity_poly.pdbx_strand_id
1 'polypeptide(L)'
;MSDATKTGAVLVVGGGISGLTAALEAAEVGNDVYIIEKNPYFGGRVAQLNQYFPKLCPPTCGLEINFKRVKNNRKIRPYTMTTVKSVSGGPGNYEVELETAPRYVNSNCTACGDCSEACTDEIDNAFNFGMNKSKAIYLPHEMAFPRRYVLDKDACSADCLEAVKGACK
;
A
#
# COMPACT_ATOMS: atom_id res chain seq x y z
N MET A 1 -11.07 -37.54 18.04
CA MET A 1 -12.02 -36.50 17.59
C MET A 1 -11.79 -35.25 18.41
N SER A 2 -11.09 -34.27 17.86
CA SER A 2 -11.13 -32.87 18.30
C SER A 2 -11.07 -32.02 17.04
N ASP A 3 -12.16 -32.12 16.29
CA ASP A 3 -12.46 -31.29 15.14
C ASP A 3 -12.79 -29.88 15.65
N ALA A 4 -11.75 -29.08 15.85
CA ALA A 4 -11.87 -27.65 15.89
C ALA A 4 -11.41 -27.16 14.53
N THR A 5 -12.35 -26.96 13.62
CA THR A 5 -12.20 -26.16 12.40
C THR A 5 -11.54 -24.83 12.76
N LYS A 6 -10.20 -24.77 12.72
CA LYS A 6 -9.45 -23.53 12.81
C LYS A 6 -9.63 -22.78 11.50
N THR A 7 -10.75 -22.10 11.34
CA THR A 7 -10.86 -20.96 10.42
C THR A 7 -10.07 -19.80 11.02
N GLY A 8 -8.75 -19.95 11.08
CA GLY A 8 -7.84 -18.90 11.53
C GLY A 8 -7.53 -17.99 10.35
N ALA A 9 -7.66 -16.67 10.52
CA ALA A 9 -7.17 -15.74 9.54
C ALA A 9 -5.64 -15.65 9.58
N VAL A 10 -5.02 -15.41 8.42
CA VAL A 10 -3.58 -15.18 8.29
C VAL A 10 -3.33 -13.68 8.22
N LEU A 11 -2.41 -13.16 9.04
CA LEU A 11 -1.91 -11.80 8.90
C LEU A 11 -0.53 -11.82 8.23
N VAL A 12 -0.39 -11.12 7.11
CA VAL A 12 0.86 -10.90 6.40
C VAL A 12 1.34 -9.49 6.64
N VAL A 13 2.52 -9.34 7.21
CA VAL A 13 3.15 -8.05 7.52
C VAL A 13 4.19 -7.72 6.46
N GLY A 14 3.92 -6.70 5.65
CA GLY A 14 4.78 -6.25 4.56
C GLY A 14 4.19 -6.57 3.19
N GLY A 15 4.05 -5.54 2.38
CA GLY A 15 3.44 -5.54 1.06
C GLY A 15 4.41 -5.69 -0.11
N GLY A 16 5.63 -6.17 0.14
CA GLY A 16 6.61 -6.48 -0.91
C GLY A 16 6.22 -7.73 -1.71
N ILE A 17 7.04 -8.10 -2.71
CA ILE A 17 6.76 -9.28 -3.55
C ILE A 17 6.58 -10.57 -2.74
N SER A 18 7.38 -10.76 -1.68
CA SER A 18 7.27 -11.94 -0.80
C SER A 18 5.94 -11.98 -0.05
N GLY A 19 5.51 -10.86 0.53
CA GLY A 19 4.25 -10.76 1.26
C GLY A 19 3.03 -10.87 0.35
N LEU A 20 3.08 -10.26 -0.83
CA LEU A 20 2.03 -10.43 -1.85
C LEU A 20 1.87 -11.89 -2.26
N THR A 21 2.98 -12.59 -2.53
CA THR A 21 2.94 -14.02 -2.83
C THR A 21 2.40 -14.81 -1.65
N ALA A 22 2.92 -14.61 -0.44
CA ALA A 22 2.44 -15.33 0.75
C ALA A 22 0.94 -15.14 0.99
N ALA A 23 0.42 -13.92 0.79
CA ALA A 23 -0.99 -13.63 0.93
C ALA A 23 -1.85 -14.29 -0.14
N LEU A 24 -1.38 -14.31 -1.39
CA LEU A 24 -2.08 -14.95 -2.51
C LEU A 24 -2.14 -16.46 -2.34
N GLU A 25 -1.01 -17.10 -2.07
CA GLU A 25 -0.95 -18.57 -1.91
C GLU A 25 -1.77 -19.02 -0.69
N ALA A 26 -1.69 -18.29 0.44
CA ALA A 26 -2.51 -18.58 1.62
C ALA A 26 -4.02 -18.46 1.34
N ALA A 27 -4.42 -17.49 0.51
CA ALA A 27 -5.81 -17.31 0.11
C ALA A 27 -6.28 -18.38 -0.88
N GLU A 28 -5.41 -18.84 -1.78
CA GLU A 28 -5.72 -19.90 -2.76
C GLU A 28 -5.96 -21.26 -2.10
N VAL A 29 -5.28 -21.55 -1.00
CA VAL A 29 -5.57 -22.73 -0.17
C VAL A 29 -6.78 -22.54 0.77
N GLY A 30 -7.48 -21.41 0.68
CA GLY A 30 -8.77 -21.19 1.31
C GLY A 30 -8.77 -20.41 2.62
N ASN A 31 -7.63 -19.86 3.06
CA ASN A 31 -7.59 -19.03 4.28
C ASN A 31 -8.05 -17.60 4.00
N ASP A 32 -8.65 -16.96 5.01
CA ASP A 32 -8.85 -15.51 4.97
C ASP A 32 -7.54 -14.81 5.35
N VAL A 33 -7.15 -13.80 4.57
CA VAL A 33 -5.84 -13.15 4.70
C VAL A 33 -6.01 -11.65 4.87
N TYR A 34 -5.34 -11.11 5.87
CA TYR A 34 -5.12 -9.69 6.06
C TYR A 34 -3.68 -9.41 5.63
N ILE A 35 -3.47 -8.47 4.70
CA ILE A 35 -2.12 -8.04 4.31
C ILE A 35 -1.97 -6.56 4.63
N ILE A 36 -0.93 -6.20 5.36
CA ILE A 36 -0.66 -4.83 5.79
C ILE A 36 0.66 -4.32 5.21
N GLU A 37 0.72 -3.04 4.89
CA GLU A 37 1.91 -2.36 4.38
C GLU A 37 2.02 -0.96 5.01
N LYS A 38 3.23 -0.62 5.47
CA LYS A 38 3.50 0.67 6.12
C LYS A 38 3.46 1.84 5.14
N ASN A 39 3.87 1.59 3.89
CA ASN A 39 3.86 2.58 2.83
C ASN A 39 2.44 2.76 2.27
N PRO A 40 2.19 3.87 1.53
CA PRO A 40 0.92 4.07 0.85
C PRO A 40 0.70 3.16 -0.37
N TYR A 41 1.62 2.25 -0.68
CA TYR A 41 1.58 1.39 -1.86
C TYR A 41 2.21 0.03 -1.59
N PHE A 42 1.75 -0.99 -2.32
CA PHE A 42 2.34 -2.33 -2.37
C PHE A 42 3.47 -2.44 -3.41
N GLY A 43 4.31 -3.46 -3.29
CA GLY A 43 5.40 -3.80 -4.21
C GLY A 43 6.79 -3.71 -3.58
N GLY A 44 6.95 -2.88 -2.54
CA GLY A 44 8.20 -2.71 -1.81
C GLY A 44 9.37 -2.32 -2.72
N ARG A 45 10.58 -2.81 -2.41
CA ARG A 45 11.79 -2.52 -3.20
C ARG A 45 11.71 -2.96 -4.66
N VAL A 46 10.95 -4.02 -4.95
CA VAL A 46 10.80 -4.51 -6.32
C VAL A 46 10.11 -3.46 -7.19
N ALA A 47 9.21 -2.64 -6.64
CA ALA A 47 8.59 -1.55 -7.39
C ALA A 47 9.57 -0.43 -7.77
N GLN A 48 10.70 -0.31 -7.07
CA GLN A 48 11.72 0.71 -7.31
C GLN A 48 12.79 0.26 -8.33
N LEU A 49 12.79 -1.02 -8.73
CA LEU A 49 13.79 -1.53 -9.68
C LEU A 49 13.38 -1.18 -11.12
N ASN A 50 14.36 -0.76 -11.91
CA ASN A 50 14.16 -0.61 -13.36
C ASN A 50 14.03 -1.99 -14.04
N GLN A 51 14.91 -2.92 -13.69
CA GLN A 51 14.94 -4.28 -14.24
C GLN A 51 15.39 -5.29 -13.18
N TYR A 52 15.01 -6.56 -13.33
CA TYR A 52 15.47 -7.65 -12.47
C TYR A 52 16.18 -8.76 -13.26
N PHE A 53 17.27 -9.27 -12.70
CA PHE A 53 18.01 -10.41 -13.22
C PHE A 53 17.21 -11.73 -13.03
N PRO A 54 17.32 -12.74 -13.91
CA PRO A 54 18.11 -12.78 -15.15
C PRO A 54 17.38 -12.26 -16.38
N LYS A 55 16.07 -11.99 -16.27
CA LYS A 55 15.22 -11.67 -17.41
C LYS A 55 15.46 -10.27 -17.98
N LEU A 56 16.04 -9.36 -17.19
CA LEU A 56 16.23 -7.94 -17.52
C LEU A 56 14.91 -7.26 -17.94
N CYS A 57 13.79 -7.74 -17.41
CA CYS A 57 12.48 -7.16 -17.64
C CYS A 57 12.14 -6.18 -16.52
N PRO A 58 11.30 -5.17 -16.78
CA PRO A 58 10.74 -4.34 -15.73
C PRO A 58 9.85 -5.18 -14.80
N PRO A 59 9.94 -4.98 -13.47
CA PRO A 59 9.18 -5.76 -12.49
C PRO A 59 7.69 -5.42 -12.47
N THR A 60 7.30 -4.30 -13.10
CA THR A 60 5.93 -3.79 -13.15
C THR A 60 4.93 -4.82 -13.67
N CYS A 61 5.29 -5.58 -14.71
CA CYS A 61 4.43 -6.64 -15.27
C CYS A 61 4.07 -7.71 -14.22
N GLY A 62 5.05 -8.19 -13.46
CA GLY A 62 4.81 -9.18 -12.40
C GLY A 62 4.04 -8.60 -11.21
N LEU A 63 4.33 -7.36 -10.83
CA LEU A 63 3.62 -6.68 -9.75
C LEU A 63 2.15 -6.42 -10.10
N GLU A 64 1.86 -5.97 -11.32
CA GLU A 64 0.50 -5.68 -11.78
C GLU A 64 -0.39 -6.92 -11.73
N ILE A 65 0.13 -8.09 -12.17
CA ILE A 65 -0.59 -9.36 -12.10
C ILE A 65 -0.97 -9.68 -10.63
N ASN A 66 -0.02 -9.53 -9.71
CA ASN A 66 -0.27 -9.78 -8.30
C ASN A 66 -1.24 -8.77 -7.68
N PHE A 67 -1.13 -7.49 -8.01
CA PHE A 67 -2.08 -6.46 -7.56
C PHE A 67 -3.50 -6.76 -8.05
N LYS A 68 -3.67 -7.19 -9.30
CA LYS A 68 -4.97 -7.59 -9.85
C LYS A 68 -5.52 -8.83 -9.14
N ARG A 69 -4.68 -9.83 -8.87
CA ARG A 69 -5.08 -11.02 -8.07
C ARG A 69 -5.52 -10.61 -6.67
N VAL A 70 -4.76 -9.77 -5.98
CA VAL A 70 -5.10 -9.27 -4.63
C VAL A 70 -6.42 -8.49 -4.66
N LYS A 71 -6.59 -7.55 -5.61
CA LYS A 71 -7.81 -6.74 -5.74
C LYS A 71 -9.07 -7.58 -5.97
N ASN A 72 -8.96 -8.66 -6.76
CA ASN A 72 -10.10 -9.48 -7.15
C ASN A 72 -10.36 -10.65 -6.20
N ASN A 73 -9.48 -10.90 -5.22
CA ASN A 73 -9.62 -12.01 -4.28
C ASN A 73 -10.41 -11.58 -3.04
N ARG A 74 -11.61 -12.14 -2.87
CA ARG A 74 -12.51 -11.83 -1.73
C ARG A 74 -11.97 -12.29 -0.37
N LYS A 75 -11.00 -13.20 -0.34
CA LYS A 75 -10.36 -13.69 0.89
C LYS A 75 -9.23 -12.79 1.36
N ILE A 76 -8.77 -11.85 0.53
CA ILE A 76 -7.67 -10.95 0.88
C ILE A 76 -8.22 -9.58 1.23
N ARG A 77 -7.84 -9.07 2.40
CA ARG A 77 -8.15 -7.74 2.90
C ARG A 77 -6.86 -6.92 2.96
N PRO A 78 -6.58 -6.06 1.95
CA PRO A 78 -5.37 -5.26 1.92
C PRO A 78 -5.51 -3.95 2.70
N TYR A 79 -4.50 -3.63 3.49
CA TYR A 79 -4.37 -2.37 4.22
C TYR A 79 -3.01 -1.74 3.91
N THR A 80 -3.02 -0.45 3.58
CA THR A 80 -1.81 0.37 3.37
C THR A 80 -1.80 1.49 4.38
N MET A 81 -0.65 2.11 4.60
CA MET A 81 -0.44 3.08 5.70
C MET A 81 -0.65 2.43 7.07
N THR A 82 -0.44 1.11 7.18
CA THR A 82 -0.76 0.34 8.39
C THR A 82 0.48 -0.35 8.93
N THR A 83 0.74 -0.18 10.23
CA THR A 83 1.85 -0.77 10.97
C THR A 83 1.32 -1.66 12.11
N VAL A 84 2.14 -2.61 12.55
CA VAL A 84 1.85 -3.41 13.75
C VAL A 84 2.29 -2.62 14.97
N LYS A 85 1.37 -2.39 15.90
CA LYS A 85 1.65 -1.73 17.17
C LYS A 85 1.99 -2.73 18.27
N SER A 86 1.22 -3.81 18.37
CA SER A 86 1.46 -4.87 19.35
C SER A 86 0.98 -6.22 18.84
N VAL A 87 1.61 -7.30 19.33
CA VAL A 87 1.22 -8.69 19.07
C VAL A 87 1.21 -9.41 20.41
N SER A 88 0.09 -10.04 20.73
CA SER A 88 -0.07 -10.87 21.93
C SER A 88 -0.67 -12.23 21.55
N GLY A 89 -0.67 -13.16 22.51
CA GLY A 89 -1.15 -14.52 22.31
C GLY A 89 -0.08 -15.49 21.81
N GLY A 90 -0.49 -16.53 21.10
CA GLY A 90 0.38 -17.65 20.70
C GLY A 90 -0.12 -18.39 19.47
N PRO A 91 0.57 -19.48 19.05
CA PRO A 91 0.28 -20.17 17.80
C PRO A 91 -1.20 -20.54 17.62
N GLY A 92 -1.85 -19.90 16.63
CA GLY A 92 -3.26 -20.11 16.30
C GLY A 92 -4.27 -19.29 17.10
N ASN A 93 -3.82 -18.43 18.02
CA ASN A 93 -4.64 -17.46 18.74
C ASN A 93 -3.82 -16.19 18.98
N TYR A 94 -3.60 -15.44 17.91
CA TYR A 94 -2.91 -14.15 17.96
C TYR A 94 -3.93 -13.01 18.03
N GLU A 95 -3.64 -12.05 18.89
CA GLU A 95 -4.32 -10.75 18.88
C GLU A 95 -3.28 -9.70 18.45
N VAL A 96 -3.62 -8.95 17.41
CA VAL A 96 -2.70 -7.99 16.78
C VAL A 96 -3.35 -6.63 16.73
N GLU A 97 -2.71 -5.65 17.36
CA GLU A 97 -3.11 -4.26 17.27
C GLU A 97 -2.43 -3.60 16.08
N LEU A 98 -3.24 -3.01 15.21
CA LEU A 98 -2.78 -2.33 14.00
C LEU A 98 -3.02 -0.84 14.13
N GLU A 99 -2.04 -0.04 13.72
CA GLU A 99 -2.16 1.42 13.63
C GLU A 99 -2.19 1.81 12.15
N THR A 100 -3.21 2.58 11.75
CA THR A 100 -3.32 3.07 10.36
C THR A 100 -3.18 4.58 10.33
N ALA A 101 -2.12 5.05 9.68
CA ALA A 101 -1.91 6.47 9.46
C ALA A 101 -2.93 7.02 8.45
N PRO A 102 -3.46 8.22 8.68
CA PRO A 102 -4.40 8.85 7.76
C PRO A 102 -3.72 9.14 6.43
N ARG A 103 -4.36 8.73 5.33
CA ARG A 103 -3.95 9.12 3.98
C ARG A 103 -4.38 10.56 3.62
N TYR A 104 -5.34 11.11 4.39
CA TYR A 104 -6.04 12.38 4.16
C TYR A 104 -6.76 12.49 2.80
N VAL A 105 -6.79 11.41 2.01
CA VAL A 105 -7.53 11.28 0.76
C VAL A 105 -8.47 10.08 0.89
N ASN A 106 -9.75 10.30 0.61
CA ASN A 106 -10.81 9.30 0.82
C ASN A 106 -10.87 8.24 -0.31
N SER A 107 -11.87 7.35 -0.22
CA SER A 107 -12.02 6.24 -1.16
C SER A 107 -12.45 6.61 -2.59
N ASN A 108 -12.97 7.81 -2.79
CA ASN A 108 -13.53 8.26 -4.06
C ASN A 108 -12.48 8.84 -5.02
N CYS A 109 -11.23 8.98 -4.56
CA CYS A 109 -10.13 9.46 -5.38
C CYS A 109 -9.97 8.63 -6.66
N THR A 110 -10.03 9.31 -7.81
CA THR A 110 -9.89 8.76 -9.15
C THR A 110 -8.44 8.74 -9.64
N ALA A 111 -7.53 9.34 -8.89
CA ALA A 111 -6.15 9.59 -9.28
C ALA A 111 -6.01 10.34 -10.61
N CYS A 112 -6.83 11.39 -10.81
CA CYS A 112 -6.82 12.25 -12.00
C CYS A 112 -5.54 13.12 -12.11
N GLY A 113 -5.01 13.60 -10.99
CA GLY A 113 -3.79 14.40 -10.94
C GLY A 113 -3.99 15.89 -10.63
N ASP A 114 -5.22 16.41 -10.79
CA ASP A 114 -5.57 17.82 -10.61
C ASP A 114 -5.08 18.39 -9.26
N CYS A 115 -5.18 17.60 -8.20
CA CYS A 115 -4.76 18.00 -6.86
C CYS A 115 -3.23 18.16 -6.74
N SER A 116 -2.45 17.38 -7.49
CA SER A 116 -0.99 17.47 -7.51
C SER A 116 -0.51 18.66 -8.33
N GLU A 117 -1.21 18.99 -9.42
CA GLU A 117 -0.93 20.17 -10.24
C GLU A 117 -1.19 21.48 -9.47
N ALA A 118 -2.23 21.51 -8.63
CA ALA A 118 -2.54 22.64 -7.76
C ALA A 118 -1.57 22.79 -6.57
N CYS A 119 -0.76 21.77 -6.29
CA CYS A 119 0.12 21.75 -5.12
C CYS A 119 1.44 22.50 -5.38
N THR A 120 1.67 23.56 -4.62
CA THR A 120 2.91 24.36 -4.70
C THR A 120 4.03 23.80 -3.83
N ASP A 121 3.69 23.12 -2.74
CA ASP A 121 4.66 22.62 -1.77
C ASP A 121 5.34 21.33 -2.23
N GLU A 122 6.63 21.22 -1.91
CA GLU A 122 7.48 20.12 -2.33
C GLU A 122 8.12 19.41 -1.15
N ILE A 123 8.24 18.09 -1.27
CA ILE A 123 8.87 17.19 -0.32
C ILE A 123 9.98 16.39 -1.00
N ASP A 124 10.91 15.86 -0.20
CA ASP A 124 11.87 14.88 -0.69
C ASP A 124 11.16 13.58 -1.07
N ASN A 125 11.44 13.09 -2.27
CA ASN A 125 10.80 11.89 -2.76
C ASN A 125 11.41 10.64 -2.13
N ALA A 126 10.76 10.10 -1.09
CA ALA A 126 11.18 8.88 -0.43
C ALA A 126 11.25 7.66 -1.36
N PHE A 127 10.39 7.57 -2.39
CA PHE A 127 10.42 6.48 -3.38
C PHE A 127 11.71 6.52 -4.21
N ASN A 128 12.20 7.71 -4.52
CA ASN A 128 13.45 7.94 -5.25
C ASN A 128 14.65 8.22 -4.33
N PHE A 129 14.60 7.80 -3.06
CA PHE A 129 15.70 7.99 -2.08
C PHE A 129 16.15 9.46 -1.92
N GLY A 130 15.23 10.42 -2.07
CA GLY A 130 15.52 11.85 -1.99
C GLY A 130 16.31 12.42 -3.17
N MET A 131 16.49 11.66 -4.27
CA MET A 131 17.21 12.12 -5.45
C MET A 131 16.42 13.16 -6.27
N ASN A 132 15.12 13.28 -6.05
CA ASN A 132 14.29 14.34 -6.61
C ASN A 132 13.20 14.79 -5.63
N LYS A 133 12.49 15.84 -6.01
CA LYS A 133 11.34 16.37 -5.27
C LYS A 133 10.04 15.73 -5.75
N SER A 134 9.07 15.66 -4.85
CA SER A 134 7.67 15.31 -5.10
C SER A 134 6.78 16.40 -4.52
N LYS A 135 5.51 16.46 -4.92
CA LYS A 135 4.54 17.38 -4.31
C LYS A 135 4.10 16.89 -2.93
N ALA A 136 3.64 17.79 -2.05
CA ALA A 136 3.11 17.42 -0.74
C ALA A 136 1.87 16.50 -0.85
N ILE A 137 1.05 16.67 -1.91
CA ILE A 137 0.08 15.66 -2.34
C ILE A 137 0.58 14.92 -3.58
N TYR A 138 0.82 13.62 -3.43
CA TYR A 138 1.53 12.83 -4.43
C TYR A 138 0.94 11.42 -4.62
N LEU A 139 1.21 10.86 -5.80
CA LEU A 139 1.13 9.43 -6.03
C LEU A 139 2.55 8.86 -5.89
N PRO A 140 2.80 7.82 -5.06
CA PRO A 140 4.16 7.36 -4.75
C PRO A 140 5.00 6.98 -5.97
N HIS A 141 4.36 6.37 -6.97
CA HIS A 141 4.89 6.09 -8.30
C HIS A 141 3.72 5.82 -9.26
N GLU A 142 3.96 5.85 -10.57
CA GLU A 142 2.89 5.77 -11.60
C GLU A 142 1.98 4.54 -11.49
N MET A 143 2.56 3.42 -11.03
CA MET A 143 1.88 2.13 -10.87
C MET A 143 1.54 1.80 -9.40
N ALA A 144 1.45 2.81 -8.54
CA ALA A 144 1.16 2.59 -7.12
C ALA A 144 -0.20 1.93 -6.93
N PHE A 145 -0.24 0.86 -6.13
CA PHE A 145 -1.45 0.15 -5.75
C PHE A 145 -1.61 0.17 -4.21
N PRO A 146 -2.75 0.60 -3.65
CA PRO A 146 -3.92 1.19 -4.31
C PRO A 146 -3.59 2.49 -5.05
N ARG A 147 -4.19 2.68 -6.22
CA ARG A 147 -3.99 3.88 -7.05
C ARG A 147 -4.75 5.06 -6.45
N ARG A 148 -4.15 5.69 -5.43
CA ARG A 148 -4.74 6.78 -4.66
C ARG A 148 -3.66 7.73 -4.18
N TYR A 149 -3.93 9.02 -4.29
CA TYR A 149 -3.04 10.07 -3.78
C TYR A 149 -2.89 10.01 -2.26
N VAL A 150 -1.80 10.57 -1.77
CA VAL A 150 -1.45 10.69 -0.36
C VAL A 150 -1.07 12.14 -0.12
N LEU A 151 -1.58 12.74 0.94
CA LEU A 151 -1.15 14.06 1.38
C LEU A 151 -0.23 13.91 2.58
N ASP A 152 0.96 14.49 2.49
CA ASP A 152 1.79 14.76 3.65
C ASP A 152 1.30 16.06 4.30
N LYS A 153 0.61 15.94 5.43
CA LYS A 153 0.02 17.09 6.12
C LYS A 153 1.08 18.00 6.74
N ASP A 154 2.22 17.45 7.16
CA ASP A 154 3.24 18.22 7.87
C ASP A 154 4.06 19.07 6.89
N ALA A 155 4.12 18.66 5.63
CA ALA A 155 4.78 19.40 4.56
C ALA A 155 3.87 20.30 3.71
N CYS A 156 2.54 20.23 3.90
CA CYS A 156 1.58 21.03 3.13
C CYS A 156 1.18 22.29 3.92
N SER A 157 1.53 23.46 3.39
CA SER A 157 1.11 24.76 3.90
C SER A 157 -0.41 24.93 3.82
N ALA A 158 -0.96 25.81 4.65
CA ALA A 158 -2.40 26.06 4.69
C ALA A 158 -2.95 26.54 3.33
N ASP A 159 -2.22 27.44 2.66
CA ASP A 159 -2.62 27.99 1.35
C ASP A 159 -2.63 26.90 0.26
N CYS A 160 -1.59 26.06 0.26
CA CYS A 160 -1.51 24.91 -0.65
C CYS A 160 -2.63 23.91 -0.37
N LEU A 161 -2.95 23.62 0.90
CA LEU A 161 -4.01 22.71 1.27
C LEU A 161 -5.39 23.16 0.75
N GLU A 162 -5.68 24.46 0.80
CA GLU A 162 -6.93 25.01 0.26
C GLU A 162 -6.97 24.91 -1.28
N ALA A 163 -5.86 25.18 -1.97
CA ALA A 163 -5.76 24.98 -3.42
C ALA A 163 -5.98 23.51 -3.81
N VAL A 164 -5.35 22.59 -3.09
CA VAL A 164 -5.48 21.14 -3.28
C VAL A 164 -6.93 20.67 -3.09
N LYS A 165 -7.61 21.16 -2.05
CA LYS A 165 -9.03 20.86 -1.81
C LYS A 165 -9.92 21.41 -2.92
N GLY A 166 -9.67 22.64 -3.38
CA GLY A 166 -10.42 23.26 -4.47
C GLY A 166 -10.29 22.52 -5.81
N ALA A 167 -9.14 21.89 -6.05
CA ALA A 167 -8.90 21.06 -7.23
C ALA A 167 -9.49 19.64 -7.13
N CYS A 168 -9.67 19.12 -5.91
CA CYS A 168 -10.16 17.75 -5.69
C CYS A 168 -11.70 17.68 -5.83
N LYS A 169 -12.16 17.29 -7.01
CA LYS A 169 -13.58 17.12 -7.36
C LYS A 169 -14.13 15.74 -6.99
#